data_AF-A0AAX0Z5I5-F1
#
_entry.id   AF-A0AAX0Z5I5-F1
#
_cell.length_a   1.000
_cell.length_b   1.000
_cell.length_c   1.000
_cell.angle_alpha   90.00
_cell.angle_beta   90.00
_cell.angle_gamma   90.00
#
_symmetry.space_group_name_H-M   'P 1'
#
loop_
_entity.id
_entity.type
_entity.pdbx_description
1 polymer ?
#
loop_
_entity_poly.entity_id
_entity_poly.type
_entity_poly.pdbx_seq_one_letter_code
_entity_poly.pdbx_strand_id
1 'polypeptide(L)'
;MYYGYYDYSPYDMRQNTRIISDLEKAINGEYSAIQCYEKLAQRAKTPEAKKIIQEIRQDEVRHYQLFSKLYYSLTGKNHKPSVTEPCPDQFREGLLFAFKDEQRTVDFYLTVSDYVRDQGTKELMKRIAQDEQQHAVWFLYLLTHHVS
;
A
#
# COMPACT_ATOMS: atom_id res chain seq x y z
N MET A 1 -10.96 14.07 -42.85
CA MET A 1 -10.74 14.19 -41.39
C MET A 1 -11.49 13.04 -40.74
N TYR A 2 -10.80 11.98 -40.35
CA TYR A 2 -11.41 10.79 -39.73
C TYR A 2 -11.52 11.01 -38.22
N TYR A 3 -12.74 11.12 -37.71
CA TYR A 3 -13.02 11.06 -36.28
C TYR A 3 -12.90 9.59 -35.84
N GLY A 4 -11.81 9.25 -35.16
CA GLY A 4 -11.63 7.95 -34.51
C GLY A 4 -12.55 7.88 -33.29
N TYR A 5 -13.69 7.20 -33.44
CA TYR A 5 -14.44 6.69 -32.30
C TYR A 5 -13.56 5.60 -31.65
N TYR A 6 -13.00 5.89 -30.48
CA TYR A 6 -12.42 4.86 -29.62
C TYR A 6 -13.57 3.97 -29.13
N ASP A 7 -13.80 2.87 -29.83
CA ASP A 7 -14.72 1.82 -29.41
C ASP A 7 -14.13 1.12 -28.18
N TYR A 8 -14.48 1.62 -27.00
CA TYR A 8 -14.10 1.01 -25.73
C TYR A 8 -14.90 -0.30 -25.57
N SER A 9 -14.20 -1.43 -25.66
CA SER A 9 -14.81 -2.74 -25.45
C SER A 9 -15.45 -2.83 -24.05
N PRO A 10 -16.63 -3.47 -23.89
CA PRO A 10 -17.24 -3.72 -22.58
C PRO A 10 -16.31 -4.42 -21.58
N TYR A 11 -15.31 -5.16 -22.05
CA TYR A 11 -14.26 -5.77 -21.22
C TYR A 11 -13.28 -4.75 -20.64
N ASP A 12 -12.93 -3.72 -21.40
CA ASP A 12 -11.99 -2.67 -20.97
C ASP A 12 -12.65 -1.76 -19.91
N MET A 13 -13.96 -1.50 -20.04
CA MET A 13 -14.73 -0.80 -18.99
C MET A 13 -14.78 -1.60 -17.68
N ARG A 14 -14.95 -2.92 -17.74
CA ARG A 14 -14.94 -3.79 -16.54
C ARG A 14 -13.57 -3.86 -15.88
N GLN A 15 -12.49 -3.97 -16.66
CA GLN A 15 -11.14 -3.93 -16.09
C GLN A 15 -10.80 -2.59 -15.46
N ASN A 16 -11.16 -1.47 -16.12
CA ASN A 16 -10.98 -0.13 -15.57
C ASN A 16 -11.73 0.05 -14.25
N THR A 17 -12.96 -0.45 -14.15
CA THR A 17 -13.74 -0.37 -12.91
C THR A 17 -13.09 -1.15 -11.76
N ARG A 18 -12.52 -2.33 -12.05
CA ARG A 18 -11.83 -3.15 -11.05
C ARG A 18 -10.55 -2.47 -10.54
N ILE A 19 -9.66 -2.03 -11.43
CA ILE A 19 -8.41 -1.38 -11.01
C ILE A 19 -8.66 -0.08 -10.25
N ILE A 20 -9.68 0.70 -10.61
CA ILE A 20 -10.05 1.91 -9.87
C ILE A 20 -10.41 1.55 -8.42
N SER A 21 -11.26 0.53 -8.20
CA SER A 21 -11.63 0.09 -6.85
C SER A 21 -10.43 -0.46 -6.07
N ASP A 22 -9.53 -1.20 -6.73
CA ASP A 22 -8.33 -1.73 -6.07
C ASP A 22 -7.32 -0.62 -5.73
N LEU A 23 -7.26 0.47 -6.51
CA LEU A 23 -6.50 1.67 -6.16
C LEU A 23 -7.11 2.44 -4.98
N GLU A 24 -8.44 2.53 -4.87
CA GLU A 24 -9.08 3.12 -3.68
C GLU A 24 -8.71 2.36 -2.40
N LYS A 25 -8.70 1.01 -2.48
CA LYS A 25 -8.25 0.15 -1.38
C LYS A 25 -6.77 0.37 -1.06
N ALA A 26 -5.90 0.38 -2.07
CA ALA A 26 -4.48 0.64 -1.90
C ALA A 26 -4.24 1.99 -1.20
N ILE A 27 -4.84 3.08 -1.71
CA ILE A 27 -4.71 4.42 -1.13
C ILE A 27 -5.16 4.45 0.34
N ASN A 28 -6.26 3.78 0.68
CA ASN A 28 -6.74 3.69 2.06
C ASN A 28 -5.82 2.84 2.95
N GLY A 29 -5.31 1.72 2.43
CA GLY A 29 -4.37 0.83 3.11
C GLY A 29 -3.08 1.56 3.45
N GLU A 30 -2.42 2.15 2.44
CA GLU A 30 -1.21 2.94 2.61
C GLU A 30 -1.41 4.10 3.59
N TYR A 31 -2.54 4.80 3.50
CA TYR A 31 -2.85 5.86 4.43
C TYR A 31 -2.99 5.36 5.87
N SER A 32 -3.62 4.19 6.07
CA SER A 32 -3.75 3.55 7.38
C SER A 32 -2.38 3.12 7.94
N ALA A 33 -1.52 2.54 7.10
CA ALA A 33 -0.16 2.15 7.44
C ALA A 33 0.68 3.36 7.88
N ILE A 34 0.63 4.47 7.14
CA ILE A 34 1.32 5.74 7.50
C ILE A 34 0.94 6.20 8.92
N GLN A 35 -0.35 6.15 9.27
CA GLN A 35 -0.81 6.55 10.60
C GLN A 35 -0.38 5.55 11.67
N CYS A 36 -0.47 4.24 11.39
CA CYS A 36 -0.07 3.20 12.32
C CYS A 36 1.43 3.27 12.62
N TYR A 37 2.25 3.42 11.60
CA TYR A 37 3.71 3.37 11.74
C TYR A 37 4.25 4.65 12.38
N GLU A 38 3.56 5.78 12.24
CA GLU A 38 3.82 6.97 13.05
C GLU A 38 3.62 6.67 14.54
N LYS A 39 2.48 6.07 14.90
CA LYS A 39 2.16 5.68 16.28
C LYS A 39 3.18 4.67 16.83
N LEU A 40 3.60 3.69 16.03
CA LEU A 40 4.61 2.72 16.43
C LEU A 40 5.98 3.35 16.61
N ALA A 41 6.43 4.22 15.70
CA ALA A 41 7.71 4.92 15.83
C ALA A 41 7.78 5.79 17.10
N GLN A 42 6.65 6.39 17.51
CA GLN A 42 6.56 7.14 18.76
C GLN A 42 6.63 6.26 20.01
N ARG A 43 6.17 5.01 19.92
CA ARG A 43 6.15 4.03 21.03
C ARG A 43 7.39 3.13 21.06
N ALA A 44 8.24 3.17 20.04
CA ALA A 44 9.47 2.40 19.97
C ALA A 44 10.43 2.79 21.10
N LYS A 45 10.90 1.81 21.87
CA LYS A 45 11.79 2.01 23.03
C LYS A 45 13.26 2.21 22.64
N THR A 46 13.67 1.71 21.48
CA THR A 46 15.05 1.79 21.01
C THR A 46 15.18 2.72 19.80
N PRO A 47 16.32 3.44 19.66
CA PRO A 47 16.59 4.26 18.47
C PRO A 47 16.57 3.44 17.18
N GLU A 48 17.05 2.21 17.22
CA GLU A 48 17.06 1.28 16.07
C GLU A 48 15.65 0.95 15.61
N ALA A 49 14.77 0.48 16.50
CA ALA A 49 13.39 0.17 16.16
C ALA A 49 12.64 1.40 15.63
N LYS A 50 12.86 2.56 16.28
CA LYS A 50 12.28 3.82 15.82
C LYS A 50 12.74 4.16 14.40
N LYS A 51 14.04 4.03 14.10
CA LYS A 51 14.60 4.31 12.78
C LYS A 51 14.01 3.40 11.72
N ILE A 52 13.99 2.08 11.95
CA ILE A 52 13.42 1.10 11.02
C ILE A 52 11.95 1.44 10.71
N ILE A 53 11.13 1.68 11.74
CA ILE A 53 9.71 1.99 11.55
C ILE A 53 9.52 3.32 10.81
N GLN A 54 10.39 4.31 11.05
CA GLN A 54 10.34 5.60 10.35
C GLN A 54 10.76 5.50 8.89
N GLU A 55 11.66 4.57 8.54
CA GLU A 55 12.04 4.27 7.16
C GLU A 55 10.87 3.60 6.44
N ILE A 56 10.30 2.52 7.00
CA ILE A 56 9.09 1.87 6.46
C ILE A 56 7.95 2.88 6.25
N ARG A 57 7.68 3.71 7.25
CA ARG A 57 6.65 4.76 7.12
C ARG A 57 6.89 5.71 5.94
N GLN A 58 8.15 6.06 5.63
CA GLN A 58 8.46 6.91 4.49
C GLN A 58 8.22 6.20 3.17
N ASP A 59 8.33 4.89 3.14
CA ASP A 59 8.05 4.05 1.98
C ASP A 59 6.53 4.04 1.72
N GLU A 60 5.70 3.86 2.76
CA GLU A 60 4.24 3.96 2.63
C GLU A 60 3.76 5.34 2.16
N VAL A 61 4.43 6.42 2.59
CA VAL A 61 4.14 7.77 2.07
C VAL A 61 4.40 7.83 0.56
N ARG A 62 5.46 7.18 0.05
CA ARG A 62 5.74 7.12 -1.38
C ARG A 62 4.72 6.24 -2.11
N HIS A 63 4.36 5.08 -1.57
CA HIS A 63 3.34 4.19 -2.13
C HIS A 63 1.99 4.90 -2.24
N TYR A 64 1.52 5.53 -1.17
CA TYR A 64 0.32 6.37 -1.14
C TYR A 64 0.33 7.42 -2.27
N GLN A 65 1.44 8.14 -2.45
CA GLN A 65 1.56 9.17 -3.48
C GLN A 65 1.53 8.57 -4.89
N LEU A 66 2.17 7.40 -5.10
CA LEU A 66 2.18 6.71 -6.39
C LEU A 66 0.77 6.23 -6.76
N PHE A 67 0.06 5.58 -5.84
CA PHE A 67 -1.32 5.15 -6.07
C PHE A 67 -2.29 6.32 -6.25
N SER A 68 -2.13 7.40 -5.48
CA SER A 68 -2.95 8.61 -5.64
C SER A 68 -2.77 9.24 -7.03
N LYS A 69 -1.53 9.29 -7.54
CA LYS A 69 -1.23 9.78 -8.89
C LYS A 69 -1.82 8.88 -9.96
N LEU A 70 -1.72 7.56 -9.81
CA LEU A 70 -2.28 6.60 -10.74
C LEU A 70 -3.81 6.63 -10.75
N TYR A 71 -4.44 6.75 -9.58
CA TYR A 71 -5.89 6.92 -9.47
C TYR A 71 -6.35 8.21 -10.17
N TYR A 72 -5.64 9.32 -9.96
CA TYR A 72 -5.96 10.58 -10.63
C TYR A 72 -5.81 10.49 -12.15
N SER A 73 -4.77 9.82 -12.66
CA SER A 73 -4.57 9.66 -14.11
C SER A 73 -5.68 8.84 -14.77
N LEU A 74 -6.27 7.88 -14.05
CA LEU A 74 -7.36 7.04 -14.55
C LEU A 74 -8.75 7.66 -14.40
N THR A 75 -8.97 8.47 -13.37
CA THR A 75 -10.33 8.96 -13.01
C THR A 75 -10.52 10.46 -13.20
N GLY A 76 -9.44 11.23 -13.30
CA GLY A 76 -9.45 12.70 -13.27
C GLY A 76 -9.85 13.30 -11.92
N LYS A 77 -9.91 12.49 -10.85
CA LYS A 77 -10.34 12.91 -9.51
C LYS A 77 -9.34 12.42 -8.46
N ASN A 78 -9.28 13.11 -7.33
CA ASN A 78 -8.54 12.63 -6.16
C ASN A 78 -9.46 11.76 -5.29
N HIS A 79 -8.94 10.62 -4.85
CA HIS A 79 -9.56 9.83 -3.78
C HIS A 79 -9.34 10.52 -2.43
N LYS A 80 -10.35 10.49 -1.55
CA LYS A 80 -10.19 10.98 -0.18
C LYS A 80 -9.86 9.78 0.71
N PRO A 81 -8.62 9.65 1.20
CA PRO A 81 -8.25 8.49 1.99
C PRO A 81 -9.00 8.46 3.32
N SER A 82 -9.25 7.25 3.81
CA SER A 82 -9.84 6.99 5.12
C SER A 82 -9.11 5.84 5.81
N VAL A 83 -9.02 5.89 7.14
CA VAL A 83 -8.45 4.80 7.92
C VAL A 83 -9.45 3.64 7.95
N THR A 84 -9.04 2.47 7.45
CA THR A 84 -9.90 1.29 7.32
C THR A 84 -9.78 0.33 8.51
N GLU A 85 -8.59 0.23 9.10
CA GLU A 85 -8.33 -0.59 10.30
C GLU A 85 -7.50 0.22 11.32
N PRO A 86 -7.96 0.34 12.58
CA PRO A 86 -7.24 1.11 13.58
C PRO A 86 -5.99 0.36 14.07
N CYS A 87 -4.88 1.08 14.15
CA CYS A 87 -3.62 0.55 14.70
C CYS A 87 -3.76 0.22 16.20
N PRO A 88 -3.41 -1.01 16.64
CA PRO A 88 -3.44 -1.37 18.06
C PRO A 88 -2.65 -0.42 18.96
N ASP A 89 -3.02 -0.36 20.24
CA ASP A 89 -2.30 0.46 21.20
C ASP A 89 -1.02 -0.22 21.69
N GLN A 90 -1.05 -1.48 22.07
CA GLN A 90 0.15 -2.09 22.60
C GLN A 90 1.20 -2.23 21.49
N PHE A 91 2.44 -1.81 21.76
CA PHE A 91 3.50 -1.78 20.76
C PHE A 91 3.70 -3.15 20.09
N ARG A 92 3.71 -4.23 20.88
CA ARG A 92 3.81 -5.60 20.36
C ARG A 92 2.65 -5.98 19.45
N GLU A 93 1.42 -5.66 19.85
CA GLU A 93 0.22 -5.95 19.06
C GLU A 93 0.21 -5.16 17.75
N GLY A 94 0.66 -3.90 17.79
CA GLY A 94 0.80 -3.07 16.61
C GLY A 94 1.90 -3.56 15.66
N LEU A 95 3.03 -4.06 16.16
CA LEU A 95 4.04 -4.73 15.32
C LEU A 95 3.49 -6.01 14.68
N LEU A 96 2.71 -6.81 15.42
CA LEU A 96 2.08 -8.02 14.87
C LEU A 96 1.01 -7.68 13.84
N PHE A 97 0.26 -6.62 14.07
CA PHE A 97 -0.70 -6.08 13.11
C PHE A 97 0.02 -5.65 11.83
N ALA A 98 1.03 -4.80 11.94
CA ALA A 98 1.84 -4.33 10.81
C ALA A 98 2.43 -5.50 10.00
N PHE A 99 3.06 -6.47 10.67
CA PHE A 99 3.58 -7.67 10.00
C PHE A 99 2.52 -8.40 9.15
N LYS A 100 1.32 -8.61 9.70
CA LYS A 100 0.24 -9.29 8.99
C LYS A 100 -0.35 -8.41 7.89
N ASP A 101 -0.40 -7.10 8.10
CA ASP A 101 -0.86 -6.16 7.11
C ASP A 101 0.04 -6.21 5.88
N GLU A 102 1.35 -6.04 6.08
CA GLU A 102 2.34 -6.11 5.00
C GLU A 102 2.29 -7.44 4.24
N GLN A 103 2.19 -8.57 4.95
CA GLN A 103 2.04 -9.89 4.31
C GLN A 103 0.79 -9.97 3.42
N ARG A 104 -0.36 -9.43 3.87
CA ARG A 104 -1.59 -9.40 3.07
C ARG A 104 -1.46 -8.44 1.88
N THR A 105 -0.75 -7.33 2.06
CA THR A 105 -0.54 -6.32 1.02
C THR A 105 0.34 -6.84 -0.12
N VAL A 106 1.34 -7.68 0.17
CA VAL A 106 2.12 -8.41 -0.84
C VAL A 106 1.19 -9.21 -1.76
N ASP A 107 0.34 -10.07 -1.20
CA ASP A 107 -0.60 -10.90 -1.96
C ASP A 107 -1.56 -10.04 -2.79
N PHE A 108 -2.04 -8.94 -2.21
CA PHE A 108 -2.93 -8.00 -2.88
C PHE A 108 -2.28 -7.38 -4.11
N TYR A 109 -1.09 -6.78 -3.97
CA TYR A 109 -0.41 -6.12 -5.10
C TYR A 109 0.05 -7.11 -6.17
N LEU A 110 0.49 -8.31 -5.80
CA LEU A 110 0.78 -9.36 -6.78
C LEU A 110 -0.48 -9.77 -7.57
N THR A 111 -1.61 -9.94 -6.88
CA THR A 111 -2.90 -10.23 -7.52
C THR A 111 -3.31 -9.13 -8.49
N VAL A 112 -3.13 -7.86 -8.12
CA VAL A 112 -3.39 -6.73 -9.03
C VAL A 112 -2.48 -6.80 -10.25
N SER A 113 -1.18 -7.07 -10.04
CA SER A 113 -0.20 -7.18 -11.11
C SER A 113 -0.53 -8.28 -12.13
N ASP A 114 -1.21 -9.35 -11.71
CA ASP A 114 -1.53 -10.49 -12.58
C ASP A 114 -2.59 -10.17 -13.64
N TYR A 115 -3.58 -9.32 -13.32
CA TYR A 115 -4.68 -9.03 -14.25
C TYR A 115 -4.59 -7.67 -14.95
N VAL A 116 -3.79 -6.72 -14.44
CA VAL A 116 -3.63 -5.41 -15.11
C VAL A 116 -2.87 -5.57 -16.43
N ARG A 117 -3.37 -4.88 -17.47
CA ARG A 117 -2.75 -4.90 -18.81
C ARG A 117 -1.66 -3.85 -18.98
N ASP A 118 -1.84 -2.69 -18.35
CA ASP A 118 -0.85 -1.62 -18.42
C ASP A 118 0.47 -2.08 -17.79
N GLN A 119 1.53 -2.08 -18.59
CA GLN A 119 2.82 -2.63 -18.17
C GLN A 119 3.46 -1.78 -17.06
N GLY A 120 3.28 -0.45 -17.10
CA GLY A 120 3.76 0.45 -16.06
C GLY A 120 3.10 0.15 -14.71
N THR A 121 1.78 -0.04 -14.70
CA THR A 121 1.00 -0.41 -13.52
C THR A 121 1.39 -1.79 -13.01
N LYS A 122 1.57 -2.77 -13.90
CA LYS A 122 2.05 -4.11 -13.52
C LYS A 122 3.39 -4.05 -12.80
N GLU A 123 4.35 -3.31 -13.35
CA GLU A 123 5.68 -3.18 -12.75
C GLU A 123 5.65 -2.38 -11.44
N LEU A 124 4.80 -1.36 -11.35
CA LEU A 124 4.59 -0.59 -10.12
C LEU A 124 4.10 -1.51 -8.99
N MET A 125 3.05 -2.31 -9.25
CA MET A 125 2.49 -3.24 -8.27
C MET A 125 3.52 -4.26 -7.80
N LYS A 126 4.33 -4.81 -8.73
CA LYS A 126 5.39 -5.77 -8.38
C LYS A 126 6.51 -5.15 -7.54
N ARG A 127 6.91 -3.91 -7.83
CA ARG A 127 7.93 -3.20 -7.05
C ARG A 127 7.44 -2.92 -5.64
N ILE A 128 6.24 -2.37 -5.50
CA ILE A 128 5.65 -2.11 -4.18
C ILE A 128 5.47 -3.40 -3.40
N ALA A 129 5.01 -4.49 -4.02
CA ALA A 129 4.94 -5.80 -3.36
C ALA A 129 6.30 -6.31 -2.83
N GLN A 130 7.42 -5.97 -3.48
CA GLN A 130 8.75 -6.32 -2.99
C GLN A 130 9.14 -5.48 -1.76
N ASP A 131 8.76 -4.20 -1.77
CA ASP A 131 8.97 -3.29 -0.64
C ASP A 131 8.15 -3.77 0.57
N GLU A 132 6.87 -4.12 0.40
CA GLU A 132 6.03 -4.66 1.50
C GLU A 132 6.55 -5.99 2.05
N GLN A 133 7.10 -6.85 1.19
CA GLN A 133 7.73 -8.08 1.66
C GLN A 133 8.97 -7.78 2.52
N GLN A 134 9.72 -6.73 2.21
CA GLN A 134 10.83 -6.28 3.05
C GLN A 134 10.31 -5.70 4.38
N HIS A 135 9.25 -4.89 4.35
CA HIS A 135 8.61 -4.32 5.54
C HIS A 135 8.13 -5.41 6.50
N ALA A 136 7.47 -6.44 5.97
CA ALA A 136 7.04 -7.60 6.75
C ALA A 136 8.23 -8.28 7.46
N VAL A 137 9.35 -8.48 6.77
CA VAL A 137 10.56 -9.07 7.36
C VAL A 137 11.12 -8.19 8.48
N TRP A 138 11.12 -6.87 8.32
CA TRP A 138 11.53 -5.94 9.37
C TRP A 138 10.59 -5.99 10.58
N PHE A 139 9.28 -6.00 10.39
CA PHE A 139 8.34 -6.14 11.51
C PHE A 139 8.51 -7.49 12.24
N LEU A 140 8.82 -8.57 11.52
CA LEU A 140 9.17 -9.86 12.11
C LEU A 140 10.47 -9.78 12.95
N TYR A 141 11.49 -9.08 12.45
CA TYR A 141 12.72 -8.83 13.22
C TYR A 141 12.41 -8.05 14.52
N LEU A 142 11.62 -6.98 14.43
CA LEU A 142 11.24 -6.18 15.60
C LEU A 142 10.44 -6.99 16.63
N LEU A 143 9.53 -7.87 16.17
CA LEU A 143 8.78 -8.79 17.03
C LEU A 143 9.66 -9.77 17.81
N THR A 144 10.79 -10.16 17.23
CA THR A 144 11.70 -11.17 17.80
C THR A 144 12.83 -10.56 18.65
N HIS A 145 13.16 -9.28 18.46
CA HIS A 145 14.34 -8.66 19.09
C HIS A 145 14.04 -7.39 19.92
N HIS A 146 12.87 -6.75 19.76
CA HIS A 146 12.55 -5.46 20.39
C HIS A 146 11.24 -5.43 21.17
N VAL A 147 10.71 -6.61 21.51
CA VAL A 147 9.56 -6.78 22.39
C VAL A 147 10.04 -7.30 23.74
N SER A 148 10.43 -6.38 24.61
CA SER A 148 10.60 -6.60 26.05
C SER A 148 9.98 -5.46 26.85
#